data_AF-A0A951H7A1-F1
#
_entry.id   AF-A0A951H7A1-F1
#
_cell.length_a   1.000
_cell.length_b   1.000
_cell.length_c   1.000
_cell.angle_alpha   90.00
_cell.angle_beta   90.00
_cell.angle_gamma   90.00
#
_symmetry.space_group_name_H-M   'P 1'
#
loop_
_entity.id
_entity.type
_entity.pdbx_description
1 polymer ?
#
loop_
_entity_poly.entity_id
_entity_poly.type
_entity_poly.pdbx_seq_one_letter_code
_entity_poly.pdbx_strand_id
1 'polypeptide(L)'
;MALSPLIPKRYGKTLPSPTLYAASAFAEPQFIPLQAAPTQGSSPKAAPTEFTPMDYFADNCARCHGPNGSFYGPTFGQKLTDDQLRQVVKRMADGPGNAPLDDPKLDIETAYHRSLVDKRPFLVLTHIEGIGSATATLTGEVTPDAAVKVTMSDKTVEAKVDDHSWTATVTGDIDWSKTQISAEKEGVKTLLNPAQVAYSHNTPIKAPAP
;
A
#
# COMPACT_ATOMS: atom_id res chain seq x y z
N MET A 1 -26.19 11.69 -51.88
CA MET A 1 -25.34 12.06 -53.03
C MET A 1 -23.92 11.63 -52.71
N ALA A 2 -23.32 10.91 -53.66
CA ALA A 2 -22.03 10.25 -53.57
C ALA A 2 -20.86 11.19 -53.96
N LEU A 3 -19.65 10.60 -53.94
CA LEU A 3 -18.34 11.06 -54.47
C LEU A 3 -17.49 11.84 -53.44
N SER A 4 -16.18 11.66 -53.29
CA SER A 4 -15.16 10.66 -53.67
C SER A 4 -13.85 11.09 -52.96
N PRO A 5 -12.87 10.20 -52.71
CA PRO A 5 -11.64 10.52 -52.00
C PRO A 5 -10.53 11.08 -52.92
N LEU A 6 -9.71 11.99 -52.41
CA LEU A 6 -8.51 12.50 -53.08
C LEU A 6 -7.25 11.76 -52.58
N ILE A 7 -6.63 11.02 -53.49
CA ILE A 7 -5.30 10.39 -53.34
C ILE A 7 -4.25 11.28 -54.01
N PRO A 8 -3.19 11.73 -53.32
CA PRO A 8 -2.03 12.31 -53.99
C PRO A 8 -0.87 11.31 -54.18
N LYS A 9 -0.59 11.09 -55.47
CA LYS A 9 0.70 10.92 -56.19
C LYS A 9 1.92 10.34 -55.45
N ARG A 10 2.33 9.13 -55.89
CA ARG A 10 3.68 8.58 -55.74
C ARG A 10 4.65 9.30 -56.66
N TYR A 11 5.74 9.85 -56.11
CA TYR A 11 6.90 10.31 -56.87
C TYR A 11 7.96 9.21 -56.90
N GLY A 12 8.30 8.75 -58.10
CA GLY A 12 9.45 7.88 -58.35
C GLY A 12 10.74 8.69 -58.28
N LYS A 13 11.69 8.23 -57.48
CA LYS A 13 13.10 8.66 -57.55
C LYS A 13 13.93 7.46 -57.98
N THR A 14 14.61 7.64 -59.11
CA THR A 14 15.65 6.77 -59.65
C THR A 14 16.85 6.77 -58.71
N LEU A 15 17.37 5.57 -58.41
CA LEU A 15 18.58 5.37 -57.60
C LEU A 15 19.83 5.36 -58.51
N PRO A 16 20.91 6.06 -58.14
CA PRO A 16 22.20 5.91 -58.82
C PRO A 16 22.92 4.62 -58.40
N SER A 17 23.67 4.06 -59.35
CA SER A 17 24.46 2.84 -59.25
C SER A 17 25.54 2.88 -58.14
N PRO A 18 25.86 1.72 -57.53
CA PRO A 18 26.86 1.66 -56.48
C PRO A 18 28.29 1.68 -57.04
N THR A 19 29.10 2.60 -56.52
CA THR A 19 30.56 2.58 -56.65
C THR A 19 31.12 1.47 -55.76
N LEU A 20 31.90 0.55 -56.35
CA LEU A 20 32.63 -0.49 -55.63
C LEU A 20 33.72 0.14 -54.77
N TYR A 21 33.51 0.16 -53.45
CA TYR A 21 34.55 0.47 -52.46
C TYR A 21 35.30 -0.81 -52.08
N ALA A 22 36.63 -0.71 -52.08
CA ALA A 22 37.54 -1.78 -51.69
C ALA A 22 37.34 -2.18 -50.21
N ALA A 23 37.39 -3.49 -49.96
CA ALA A 23 37.27 -4.09 -48.64
C ALA A 23 38.54 -3.83 -47.80
N SER A 24 38.44 -2.92 -46.83
CA SER A 24 39.37 -2.84 -45.71
C SER A 24 38.95 -3.87 -44.65
N ALA A 25 39.88 -4.74 -44.27
CA ALA A 25 39.69 -5.68 -43.17
C ALA A 25 39.59 -4.89 -41.84
N PHE A 26 38.37 -4.73 -41.33
CA PHE A 26 38.12 -4.22 -39.99
C PHE A 26 38.31 -5.34 -38.98
N ALA A 27 39.17 -5.11 -37.99
CA ALA A 27 39.29 -5.97 -36.82
C ALA A 27 37.94 -6.08 -36.12
N GLU A 28 37.53 -7.31 -35.79
CA GLU A 28 36.27 -7.59 -35.11
C GLU A 28 36.23 -6.87 -33.74
N PRO A 29 35.25 -5.99 -33.49
CA PRO A 29 35.09 -5.39 -32.18
C PRO A 29 34.70 -6.50 -31.19
N GLN A 30 35.56 -6.71 -30.19
CA GLN A 30 35.26 -7.57 -29.05
C GLN A 30 34.00 -7.02 -28.36
N PHE A 31 32.87 -7.73 -28.52
CA PHE A 31 31.64 -7.44 -27.79
C PHE A 31 31.88 -7.73 -26.31
N ILE A 32 32.09 -6.69 -25.51
CA ILE A 32 31.99 -6.81 -24.05
C ILE A 32 30.50 -6.87 -23.74
N PRO A 33 29.96 -7.98 -23.21
CA PRO A 33 28.56 -8.03 -22.81
C PRO A 33 28.35 -6.98 -21.71
N LEU A 34 27.43 -6.05 -21.96
CA LEU A 34 27.01 -5.05 -20.99
C LEU A 34 26.38 -5.81 -19.81
N GLN A 35 27.12 -5.96 -18.72
CA GLN A 35 26.54 -6.46 -17.47
C GLN A 35 25.47 -5.46 -17.03
N ALA A 36 24.21 -5.92 -17.03
CA ALA A 36 23.10 -5.13 -16.53
C ALA A 36 23.43 -4.70 -15.09
N ALA A 37 23.44 -3.40 -14.85
CA ALA A 37 23.62 -2.87 -13.50
C ALA A 37 22.51 -3.44 -12.60
N PRO A 38 22.84 -3.88 -11.37
CA PRO A 38 21.81 -4.33 -10.44
C PRO A 38 20.83 -3.19 -10.21
N THR A 39 19.56 -3.41 -10.57
CA THR A 39 18.45 -2.52 -10.20
C THR A 39 18.37 -2.52 -8.69
N GLN A 40 18.90 -1.47 -8.06
CA GLN A 40 18.71 -1.26 -6.63
C GLN A 40 17.22 -1.09 -6.37
N GLY A 41 16.60 -2.12 -5.79
CA GLY A 41 15.21 -2.10 -5.36
C GLY A 41 14.96 -0.89 -4.47
N SER A 42 14.00 -0.04 -4.86
CA SER A 42 13.61 1.13 -4.09
C SER A 42 13.07 0.70 -2.73
N SER A 43 13.64 1.21 -1.64
CA SER A 43 13.18 0.94 -0.27
C SER A 43 11.74 1.44 -0.01
N PRO A 44 11.00 0.87 0.97
CA PRO A 44 9.74 1.44 1.42
C PRO A 44 9.97 2.88 1.90
N LYS A 45 9.19 3.83 1.40
CA LYS A 45 9.31 5.24 1.84
C LYS A 45 8.57 5.51 3.14
N ALA A 46 7.50 4.78 3.43
CA ALA A 46 6.84 4.85 4.72
C ALA A 46 7.55 3.91 5.68
N ALA A 47 8.12 4.47 6.75
CA ALA A 47 8.60 3.67 7.86
C ALA A 47 7.42 2.93 8.49
N PRO A 48 7.55 1.63 8.81
CA PRO A 48 6.59 0.92 9.65
C PRO A 48 6.37 1.66 10.96
N THR A 49 5.20 1.49 11.55
CA THR A 49 4.87 2.11 12.85
C THR A 49 5.10 1.13 14.00
N GLU A 50 5.82 1.50 15.04
CA GLU A 50 5.93 0.66 16.24
C GLU A 50 4.62 0.63 17.06
N PHE A 51 3.64 1.46 16.73
CA PHE A 51 2.35 1.52 17.41
C PHE A 51 1.38 0.46 16.90
N THR A 52 0.80 -0.31 17.83
CA THR A 52 -0.22 -1.34 17.64
C THR A 52 -1.60 -0.80 18.07
N PRO A 53 -2.37 -0.16 17.17
CA PRO A 53 -3.68 0.42 17.52
C PRO A 53 -4.71 -0.59 18.04
N MET A 54 -4.72 -1.83 17.55
CA MET A 54 -5.71 -2.82 18.01
C MET A 54 -5.39 -3.32 19.42
N ASP A 55 -4.13 -3.58 19.74
CA ASP A 55 -3.69 -3.82 21.13
C ASP A 55 -4.03 -2.62 22.03
N TYR A 56 -3.68 -1.39 21.61
CA TYR A 56 -3.98 -0.18 22.38
C TYR A 56 -5.48 -0.05 22.65
N PHE A 57 -6.33 -0.28 21.64
CA PHE A 57 -7.77 -0.25 21.80
C PHE A 57 -8.26 -1.33 22.77
N ALA A 58 -7.75 -2.56 22.66
CA ALA A 58 -8.11 -3.67 23.54
C ALA A 58 -7.84 -3.32 25.01
N ASP A 59 -6.68 -2.73 25.29
CA ASP A 59 -6.25 -2.40 26.64
C ASP A 59 -7.00 -1.19 27.23
N ASN A 60 -7.25 -0.16 26.42
CA ASN A 60 -7.66 1.16 26.92
C ASN A 60 -9.12 1.54 26.60
N CYS A 61 -9.70 0.97 25.55
CA CYS A 61 -11.00 1.39 25.00
C CYS A 61 -12.08 0.29 25.12
N ALA A 62 -11.69 -0.98 24.97
CA ALA A 62 -12.63 -2.10 24.84
C ALA A 62 -13.50 -2.32 26.10
N ARG A 63 -13.05 -1.90 27.29
CA ARG A 63 -13.87 -1.97 28.52
C ARG A 63 -15.22 -1.26 28.37
N CYS A 64 -15.25 -0.14 27.64
CA CYS A 64 -16.47 0.65 27.43
C CYS A 64 -17.08 0.41 26.04
N HIS A 65 -16.27 0.03 25.05
CA HIS A 65 -16.69 -0.06 23.65
C HIS A 65 -16.79 -1.50 23.12
N GLY A 66 -16.55 -2.49 23.97
CA GLY A 66 -16.53 -3.91 23.59
C GLY A 66 -15.29 -4.25 22.74
N PRO A 67 -15.03 -5.53 22.48
CA PRO A 67 -13.96 -5.94 21.58
C PRO A 67 -14.19 -5.32 20.19
N ASN A 68 -13.15 -4.67 19.66
CA ASN A 68 -13.15 -4.03 18.33
C ASN A 68 -14.35 -3.09 18.09
N GLY A 69 -14.79 -2.37 19.13
CA GLY A 69 -15.90 -1.42 19.01
C GLY A 69 -17.28 -2.06 18.86
N SER A 70 -17.45 -3.33 19.23
CA SER A 70 -18.74 -4.04 19.12
C SER A 70 -19.90 -3.42 19.92
N PHE A 71 -19.64 -2.52 20.87
CA PHE A 71 -20.67 -1.76 21.58
C PHE A 71 -20.94 -0.38 20.95
N TYR A 72 -20.27 -0.04 19.86
CA TYR A 72 -20.62 1.16 19.11
C TYR A 72 -22.02 1.01 18.52
N GLY A 73 -22.85 2.03 18.77
CA GLY A 73 -24.16 2.13 18.15
C GLY A 73 -24.03 2.33 16.63
N PRO A 74 -25.10 2.06 15.87
CA PRO A 74 -25.10 2.10 14.41
C PRO A 74 -24.83 3.49 13.83
N THR A 75 -24.84 4.55 14.64
CA THR A 75 -24.61 5.94 14.23
C THR A 75 -23.24 6.48 14.68
N PHE A 76 -22.38 5.64 15.27
CA PHE A 76 -21.06 6.05 15.71
C PHE A 76 -20.26 6.64 14.54
N GLY A 77 -19.67 7.83 14.73
CA GLY A 77 -18.72 8.46 13.80
C GLY A 77 -19.22 8.86 12.41
N GLN A 78 -20.44 8.46 12.01
CA GLN A 78 -20.94 8.66 10.64
C GLN A 78 -21.07 10.12 10.18
N LYS A 79 -21.25 11.05 11.13
CA LYS A 79 -21.39 12.48 10.87
C LYS A 79 -20.12 13.28 11.18
N LEU A 80 -19.05 12.60 11.57
CA LEU A 80 -17.81 13.25 11.96
C LEU A 80 -16.86 13.29 10.77
N THR A 81 -16.23 14.45 10.55
CA THR A 81 -14.99 14.52 9.77
C THR A 81 -13.87 13.77 10.49
N ASP A 82 -12.76 13.51 9.80
CA ASP A 82 -11.61 12.89 10.46
C ASP A 82 -11.01 13.79 11.56
N ASP A 83 -10.99 15.11 11.38
CA ASP A 83 -10.55 16.03 12.45
C ASP A 83 -11.47 15.96 13.67
N GLN A 84 -12.78 15.86 13.47
CA GLN A 84 -13.75 15.72 14.55
C GLN A 84 -13.64 14.36 15.23
N LEU A 85 -13.47 13.29 14.46
CA LEU A 85 -13.25 11.94 14.98
C LEU A 85 -11.96 11.90 15.80
N ARG A 86 -10.87 12.48 15.28
CA ARG A 86 -9.58 12.62 15.97
C ARG A 86 -9.72 13.32 17.32
N GLN A 87 -10.47 14.42 17.38
CA GLN A 87 -10.74 15.11 18.64
C GLN A 87 -11.54 14.26 19.63
N VAL A 88 -12.50 13.45 19.15
CA VAL A 88 -13.24 12.51 20.00
C VAL A 88 -12.30 11.43 20.54
N VAL A 89 -11.53 10.79 19.67
CA VAL A 89 -10.55 9.75 20.05
C VAL A 89 -9.57 10.30 21.07
N LYS A 90 -9.01 11.50 20.84
CA LYS A 90 -8.11 12.16 21.78
C LYS A 90 -8.74 12.35 23.17
N ARG A 91 -9.96 12.90 23.24
CA ARG A 91 -10.65 13.10 24.51
C ARG A 91 -10.94 11.79 25.23
N MET A 92 -11.23 10.72 24.49
CA MET A 92 -11.47 9.39 25.08
C MET A 92 -10.16 8.78 25.61
N ALA A 93 -9.07 8.85 24.83
CA ALA A 93 -7.74 8.41 25.23
C ALA A 93 -7.23 9.17 26.46
N ASP A 94 -7.32 10.50 26.47
CA ASP A 94 -6.84 11.35 27.57
C ASP A 94 -7.69 11.20 28.84
N GLY A 95 -9.00 10.97 28.70
CA GLY A 95 -9.95 10.94 29.80
C GLY A 95 -10.29 9.50 30.25
N PRO A 96 -11.42 8.91 29.81
CA PRO A 96 -11.84 7.57 30.24
C PRO A 96 -10.82 6.45 30.03
N GLY A 97 -10.02 6.53 28.96
CA GLY A 97 -8.95 5.57 28.67
C GLY A 97 -7.70 5.79 29.51
N ASN A 98 -7.47 7.02 30.00
CA ASN A 98 -6.31 7.41 30.82
C ASN A 98 -4.96 6.97 30.22
N ALA A 99 -4.86 6.99 28.88
CA ALA A 99 -3.72 6.54 28.10
C ALA A 99 -3.47 7.51 26.94
N PRO A 100 -3.00 8.74 27.22
CA PRO A 100 -2.88 9.78 26.20
C PRO A 100 -1.95 9.35 25.06
N LEU A 101 -2.33 9.71 23.83
CA LEU A 101 -1.55 9.45 22.62
C LEU A 101 -0.86 10.73 22.14
N ASP A 102 0.38 10.58 21.64
CA ASP A 102 1.04 11.62 20.84
C ASP A 102 0.38 11.72 19.45
N ASP A 103 0.70 12.78 18.70
CA ASP A 103 0.00 13.08 17.44
C ASP A 103 0.08 11.94 16.40
N PRO A 104 1.25 11.34 16.11
CA PRO A 104 1.33 10.23 15.17
C PRO A 104 0.50 9.00 15.57
N LYS A 105 0.53 8.60 16.85
CA LYS A 105 -0.25 7.46 17.34
C LYS A 105 -1.75 7.76 17.33
N LEU A 106 -2.12 8.99 17.69
CA LEU A 106 -3.49 9.45 17.63
C LEU A 106 -4.05 9.42 16.20
N ASP A 107 -3.25 9.74 15.19
CA ASP A 107 -3.68 9.64 13.79
C ASP A 107 -3.94 8.19 13.37
N ILE A 108 -3.08 7.26 13.78
CA ILE A 108 -3.24 5.82 13.52
C ILE A 108 -4.48 5.27 14.24
N GLU A 109 -4.65 5.61 15.51
CA GLU A 109 -5.81 5.19 16.31
C GLU A 109 -7.12 5.77 15.75
N THR A 110 -7.07 7.01 15.24
CA THR A 110 -8.20 7.64 14.56
C THR A 110 -8.55 6.89 13.27
N ALA A 111 -7.55 6.48 12.49
CA ALA A 111 -7.75 5.69 11.28
C ALA A 111 -8.33 4.29 11.59
N TYR A 112 -7.93 3.67 12.71
CA TYR A 112 -8.55 2.45 13.20
C TYR A 112 -10.03 2.68 13.54
N HIS A 113 -10.37 3.70 14.32
CA HIS A 113 -11.77 4.04 14.60
C HIS A 113 -12.56 4.35 13.32
N ARG A 114 -11.95 5.01 12.34
CA ARG A 114 -12.59 5.27 11.04
C ARG A 114 -12.94 3.97 10.32
N SER A 115 -12.07 2.96 10.35
CA SER A 115 -12.36 1.66 9.74
C SER A 115 -13.61 0.98 10.35
N LEU A 116 -13.81 1.16 11.67
CA LEU A 116 -14.99 0.65 12.38
C LEU A 116 -16.27 1.37 11.94
N VAL A 117 -16.19 2.69 11.73
CA VAL A 117 -17.30 3.50 11.19
C VAL A 117 -17.64 3.06 9.76
N ASP A 118 -16.61 2.86 8.92
CA ASP A 118 -16.76 2.54 7.51
C ASP A 118 -17.10 1.06 7.26
N LYS A 119 -17.00 0.21 8.30
CA LYS A 119 -17.16 -1.25 8.23
C LYS A 119 -16.23 -1.89 7.21
N ARG A 120 -14.98 -1.45 7.19
CA ARG A 120 -13.93 -1.96 6.31
C ARG A 120 -12.79 -2.53 7.14
N PRO A 121 -12.09 -3.58 6.67
CA PRO A 121 -10.91 -4.08 7.35
C PRO A 121 -9.88 -2.96 7.53
N PHE A 122 -9.41 -2.78 8.75
CA PHE A 122 -8.20 -2.04 9.05
C PHE A 122 -6.98 -2.92 8.80
N LEU A 123 -5.91 -2.28 8.36
CA LEU A 123 -4.62 -2.91 8.12
C LEU A 123 -3.52 -1.91 8.47
N VAL A 124 -2.55 -2.36 9.28
CA VAL A 124 -1.34 -1.60 9.63
C VAL A 124 -0.12 -2.52 9.52
N LEU A 125 0.99 -1.95 9.04
CA LEU A 125 2.30 -2.57 8.97
C LEU A 125 3.17 -2.02 10.10
N THR A 126 3.52 -2.87 11.06
CA THR A 126 4.25 -2.44 12.27
C THR A 126 5.74 -2.68 12.19
N HIS A 127 6.17 -3.70 11.44
CA HIS A 127 7.59 -3.99 11.28
C HIS A 127 7.90 -4.61 9.92
N ILE A 128 9.09 -4.29 9.40
CA ILE A 128 9.70 -4.96 8.24
C ILE A 128 11.13 -5.35 8.62
N GLU A 129 11.40 -6.63 8.66
CA GLU A 129 12.74 -7.19 8.81
C GLU A 129 13.30 -7.56 7.42
N GLY A 130 14.60 -7.32 7.18
CA GLY A 130 15.26 -7.72 5.92
C GLY A 130 15.12 -6.74 4.75
N ILE A 131 14.91 -5.45 5.00
CA ILE A 131 14.91 -4.42 3.93
C ILE A 131 16.24 -4.47 3.15
N GLY A 132 16.16 -4.47 1.82
CA GLY A 132 17.33 -4.57 0.93
C GLY A 132 17.89 -5.99 0.78
N SER A 133 17.25 -6.98 1.39
CA SER A 133 17.60 -8.40 1.23
C SER A 133 16.67 -9.10 0.24
N ALA A 134 17.09 -10.26 -0.25
CA ALA A 134 16.24 -11.14 -1.07
C ALA A 134 15.11 -11.80 -0.27
N THR A 135 15.01 -11.55 1.03
CA THR A 135 13.95 -12.05 1.90
C THR A 135 13.59 -10.96 2.89
N ALA A 136 12.30 -10.68 3.05
CA ALA A 136 11.80 -9.74 4.05
C ALA A 136 10.62 -10.35 4.80
N THR A 137 10.55 -10.09 6.10
CA THR A 137 9.42 -10.47 6.95
C THR A 137 8.63 -9.22 7.32
N LEU A 138 7.36 -9.21 6.97
CA LEU A 138 6.42 -8.14 7.28
C LEU A 138 5.53 -8.59 8.44
N THR A 139 5.31 -7.71 9.40
CA THR A 139 4.35 -7.94 10.48
C THR A 139 3.49 -6.71 10.71
N GLY A 140 2.32 -6.91 11.29
CA GLY A 140 1.37 -5.85 11.53
C GLY A 140 0.13 -6.33 12.24
N GLU A 141 -0.87 -5.46 12.31
CA GLU A 141 -2.19 -5.80 12.78
C GLU A 141 -3.23 -5.67 11.65
N VAL A 142 -4.29 -6.46 11.73
CA VAL A 142 -5.44 -6.45 10.82
C VAL A 142 -6.73 -6.66 11.62
N THR A 143 -7.85 -6.10 11.16
CA THR A 143 -9.18 -6.40 11.74
C THR A 143 -9.37 -7.91 11.90
N PRO A 144 -9.88 -8.39 13.05
CA PRO A 144 -10.09 -9.83 13.28
C PRO A 144 -10.89 -10.50 12.16
N ASP A 145 -10.58 -11.76 11.90
CA ASP A 145 -11.13 -12.61 10.83
C ASP A 145 -10.81 -12.16 9.39
N ALA A 146 -10.06 -11.07 9.20
CA ALA A 146 -9.65 -10.66 7.86
C ALA A 146 -8.50 -11.53 7.34
N ALA A 147 -8.57 -11.93 6.07
CA ALA A 147 -7.46 -12.54 5.37
C ALA A 147 -6.48 -11.47 4.88
N VAL A 148 -5.18 -11.69 5.07
CA VAL A 148 -4.13 -10.76 4.60
C VAL A 148 -3.31 -11.39 3.48
N LYS A 149 -3.05 -10.62 2.42
CA LYS A 149 -2.21 -11.02 1.28
C LYS A 149 -1.19 -9.94 0.97
N VAL A 150 0.04 -10.34 0.66
CA VAL A 150 1.11 -9.48 0.15
C VAL A 150 1.35 -9.81 -1.31
N THR A 151 1.00 -8.89 -2.20
CA THR A 151 1.20 -9.00 -3.64
C THR A 151 2.39 -8.17 -4.06
N MET A 152 3.32 -8.80 -4.77
CA MET A 152 4.44 -8.18 -5.49
C MET A 152 4.21 -8.39 -7.00
N SER A 153 5.08 -7.86 -7.84
CA SER A 153 4.89 -7.80 -9.32
C SER A 153 4.40 -9.10 -9.97
N ASP A 154 4.88 -10.26 -9.53
CA ASP A 154 4.65 -11.56 -10.15
C ASP A 154 4.16 -12.64 -9.17
N LYS A 155 3.97 -12.30 -7.89
CA LYS A 155 3.68 -13.26 -6.82
C LYS A 155 2.76 -12.68 -5.76
N THR A 156 1.95 -13.54 -5.17
CA THR A 156 1.12 -13.24 -4.01
C THR A 156 1.44 -14.24 -2.90
N VAL A 157 1.71 -13.73 -1.70
CA VAL A 157 1.93 -14.51 -0.49
C VAL A 157 0.74 -14.29 0.45
N GLU A 158 0.14 -15.37 0.94
CA GLU A 158 -0.85 -15.29 2.00
C GLU A 158 -0.14 -15.14 3.35
N ALA A 159 -0.55 -14.16 4.15
CA ALA A 159 -0.01 -13.96 5.48
C ALA A 159 -0.65 -14.95 6.47
N LYS A 160 0.10 -15.35 7.48
CA LYS A 160 -0.47 -16.00 8.66
C LYS A 160 -1.13 -14.91 9.51
N VAL A 161 -2.41 -15.10 9.86
CA VAL A 161 -3.15 -14.24 10.78
C VAL A 161 -3.41 -15.04 12.07
N ASP A 162 -3.11 -14.45 13.21
CA ASP A 162 -3.33 -15.00 14.55
C ASP A 162 -4.03 -13.93 15.39
N ASP A 163 -5.33 -14.16 15.66
CA ASP A 163 -6.27 -13.15 16.15
C ASP A 163 -6.32 -11.90 15.26
N HIS A 164 -5.67 -10.81 15.67
CA HIS A 164 -5.54 -9.57 14.90
C HIS A 164 -4.09 -9.28 14.46
N SER A 165 -3.13 -10.10 14.86
CA SER A 165 -1.73 -10.00 14.41
C SER A 165 -1.54 -10.75 13.09
N TRP A 166 -0.72 -10.23 12.18
CA TRP A 166 -0.38 -10.92 10.94
C TRP A 166 1.11 -10.91 10.65
N THR A 167 1.56 -11.92 9.91
CA THR A 167 2.95 -12.08 9.48
C THR A 167 3.03 -12.65 8.06
N ALA A 168 3.86 -12.08 7.21
CA ALA A 168 4.15 -12.60 5.88
C ALA A 168 5.65 -12.55 5.59
N THR A 169 6.20 -13.62 5.02
CA THR A 169 7.58 -13.65 4.52
C THR A 169 7.57 -13.64 3.00
N VAL A 170 8.27 -12.68 2.42
CA VAL A 170 8.38 -12.51 0.97
C VAL A 170 9.83 -12.73 0.52
N THR A 171 10.03 -13.42 -0.61
CA THR A 171 11.36 -13.81 -1.10
C THR A 171 11.56 -13.47 -2.56
N GLY A 172 12.72 -12.95 -2.98
CA GLY A 172 13.07 -12.59 -4.35
C GLY A 172 13.46 -11.11 -4.47
N ASP A 173 13.39 -10.56 -5.68
CA ASP A 173 13.57 -9.13 -5.90
C ASP A 173 12.30 -8.38 -5.45
N ILE A 174 12.42 -7.57 -4.41
CA ILE A 174 11.29 -6.89 -3.78
C ILE A 174 11.26 -5.45 -4.27
N ASP A 175 10.35 -5.18 -5.21
CA ASP A 175 10.02 -3.81 -5.62
C ASP A 175 8.91 -3.27 -4.72
N TRP A 176 9.31 -2.55 -3.66
CA TRP A 176 8.36 -1.96 -2.71
C TRP A 176 7.39 -0.98 -3.36
N SER A 177 7.79 -0.31 -4.45
CA SER A 177 6.91 0.62 -5.17
C SER A 177 5.71 -0.07 -5.83
N LYS A 178 5.86 -1.36 -6.15
CA LYS A 178 4.82 -2.22 -6.73
C LYS A 178 4.20 -3.19 -5.73
N THR A 179 4.66 -3.18 -4.49
CA THR A 179 4.13 -4.05 -3.45
C THR A 179 2.77 -3.52 -2.95
N GLN A 180 1.82 -4.42 -2.76
CA GLN A 180 0.52 -4.12 -2.17
C GLN A 180 0.22 -5.15 -1.07
N ILE A 181 -0.23 -4.67 0.08
CA ILE A 181 -0.76 -5.49 1.15
C ILE A 181 -2.28 -5.28 1.13
N SER A 182 -3.05 -6.37 1.15
CA SER A 182 -4.50 -6.30 1.18
C SER A 182 -5.08 -7.08 2.34
N ALA A 183 -6.11 -6.52 2.98
CA ALA A 183 -6.95 -7.19 3.95
C ALA A 183 -8.35 -7.36 3.37
N GLU A 184 -8.96 -8.53 3.55
CA GLU A 184 -10.32 -8.84 3.09
C GLU A 184 -11.13 -9.53 4.17
N LYS A 185 -12.34 -9.02 4.43
CA LYS A 185 -13.33 -9.62 5.34
C LYS A 185 -14.70 -9.53 4.68
N GLU A 186 -15.43 -10.64 4.61
CA GLU A 186 -16.80 -10.69 4.08
C GLU A 186 -16.95 -10.04 2.67
N GLY A 187 -15.92 -10.19 1.82
CA GLY A 187 -15.88 -9.61 0.47
C GLY A 187 -15.55 -8.12 0.43
N VAL A 188 -15.36 -7.46 1.58
CA VAL A 188 -14.89 -6.07 1.67
C VAL A 188 -13.38 -6.04 1.76
N LYS A 189 -12.75 -5.23 0.89
CA LYS A 189 -11.29 -5.17 0.75
C LYS A 189 -10.70 -3.80 1.09
N THR A 190 -9.55 -3.84 1.74
CA THR A 190 -8.69 -2.68 2.00
C THR A 190 -7.30 -2.93 1.40
N LEU A 191 -6.71 -1.88 0.82
CA LEU A 191 -5.38 -1.91 0.19
C LEU A 191 -4.44 -0.96 0.91
N LEU A 192 -3.19 -1.38 1.04
CA LEU A 192 -2.09 -0.63 1.62
C LEU A 192 -0.88 -0.75 0.68
N ASN A 193 -0.29 0.37 0.27
CA ASN A 193 0.99 0.37 -0.41
C ASN A 193 2.08 0.75 0.61
N PRO A 194 2.95 -0.19 1.03
CA PRO A 194 3.98 0.06 2.05
C PRO A 194 5.06 1.06 1.59
N ALA A 195 5.21 1.31 0.28
CA ALA A 195 6.07 2.39 -0.20
C ALA A 195 5.44 3.78 -0.05
N GLN A 196 4.15 3.88 0.27
CA GLN A 196 3.47 5.15 0.44
C GLN A 196 3.12 5.41 1.89
N VAL A 197 2.58 4.39 2.58
CA VAL A 197 1.92 4.56 3.87
C VAL A 197 1.99 3.28 4.70
N ALA A 198 1.98 3.41 6.04
CA ALA A 198 2.10 2.27 6.97
C ALA A 198 0.74 1.71 7.44
N TYR A 199 -0.36 2.44 7.27
CA TYR A 199 -1.69 2.02 7.71
C TYR A 199 -2.79 2.49 6.74
N SER A 200 -3.90 1.77 6.73
CA SER A 200 -5.11 2.08 5.94
C SER A 200 -5.91 3.25 6.52
N HIS A 201 -6.89 3.79 5.78
CA HIS A 201 -7.78 4.88 6.26
C HIS A 201 -7.04 6.16 6.68
N ASN A 202 -5.90 6.45 6.05
CA ASN A 202 -5.05 7.61 6.33
C ASN A 202 -5.30 8.82 5.44
N THR A 203 -6.29 8.73 4.55
CA THR A 203 -6.69 9.84 3.68
C THR A 203 -7.88 10.52 4.31
N PRO A 204 -7.77 11.81 4.68
CA PRO A 204 -8.85 12.50 5.37
C PRO A 204 -10.18 12.45 4.61
N ILE A 205 -11.22 11.93 5.25
CA ILE A 205 -12.59 12.03 4.78
C ILE A 205 -13.08 13.45 5.03
N LYS A 206 -13.37 14.16 3.94
CA LYS A 206 -14.08 15.45 4.01
C LYS A 206 -15.51 15.22 4.49
N ALA A 207 -16.04 16.15 5.28
CA ALA A 207 -17.42 16.10 5.72
C ALA A 207 -18.36 15.83 4.53
N PRO A 208 -19.42 15.00 4.69
CA PRO A 208 -20.51 15.04 3.74
C PRO A 208 -21.05 16.48 3.68
N ALA A 209 -21.39 16.94 2.47
CA ALA A 209 -22.02 18.25 2.31
C ALA A 209 -23.28 18.33 3.19
N PRO A 210 -23.54 19.48 3.82
CA PRO A 210 -24.68 19.67 4.72
C PRO A 210 -26.03 19.46 4.04
#